data_AF-A0A7R7GLY8-F1
#
_entry.id   AF-A0A7R7GLY8-F1
#
_cell.length_a   1.000
_cell.length_b   1.000
_cell.length_c   1.000
_cell.angle_alpha   90.00
_cell.angle_beta   90.00
_cell.angle_gamma   90.00
#
_symmetry.space_group_name_H-M   'P 1'
#
loop_
_entity.id
_entity.type
_entity.pdbx_description
1 polymer ?
#
loop_
_entity_poly.entity_id
_entity_poly.type
_entity_poly.pdbx_seq_one_letter_code
_entity_poly.pdbx_strand_id
1 'polypeptide(L)'
;MSAVVEAVRPVDGTQDGEASRAAIGKALSELLTQYPDADLLNLSEEQRILAVERFIAWDVFNRFDLDLGKTIQEKAPSATSALSRLKEVRDFITQTVAAEFRKLAGGAAALGGSKVAAMVRDALGLAIGVFEGYL
;
A
#
# COMPACT_ATOMS: atom_id res chain seq x y z
N MET A 1 -21.56 4.68 -3.40
CA MET A 1 -20.55 3.74 -2.87
C MET A 1 -19.93 3.06 -4.08
N SER A 2 -18.75 3.53 -4.48
CA SER A 2 -18.29 3.72 -5.87
C SER A 2 -17.83 2.44 -6.58
N ALA A 3 -18.14 2.34 -7.89
CA ALA A 3 -17.69 1.30 -8.83
C ALA A 3 -16.16 1.10 -8.90
N VAL A 4 -15.38 2.08 -8.42
CA VAL A 4 -13.93 1.98 -8.25
C VAL A 4 -13.55 0.93 -7.20
N VAL A 5 -14.37 0.75 -6.17
CA VAL A 5 -14.17 -0.25 -5.10
C VAL A 5 -14.48 -1.67 -5.58
N GLU A 6 -15.41 -1.82 -6.53
CA GLU A 6 -15.73 -3.11 -7.17
C GLU A 6 -14.68 -3.52 -8.21
N ALA A 7 -14.07 -2.56 -8.92
CA ALA A 7 -13.09 -2.82 -9.97
C ALA A 7 -11.75 -3.41 -9.48
N VAL A 8 -11.44 -3.30 -8.19
CA VAL A 8 -10.17 -3.72 -7.59
C VAL A 8 -10.33 -4.95 -6.67
N ARG A 9 -11.53 -5.52 -6.52
CA ARG A 9 -11.80 -6.61 -5.56
C ARG A 9 -11.79 -8.02 -6.17
N PRO A 10 -11.07 -8.97 -5.55
CA PRO A 10 -11.60 -10.31 -5.29
C PRO A 10 -12.57 -10.24 -4.10
N VAL A 11 -13.79 -10.76 -4.25
CA VAL A 11 -14.79 -10.91 -3.17
C VAL A 11 -14.85 -12.37 -2.76
N ASP A 12 -13.85 -12.84 -2.03
CA ASP A 12 -13.79 -14.22 -1.53
C ASP A 12 -13.83 -14.32 0.01
N GLY A 13 -13.72 -13.20 0.73
CA GLY A 13 -13.73 -13.17 2.20
C GLY A 13 -12.40 -13.52 2.86
N THR A 14 -11.30 -13.53 2.10
CA THR A 14 -9.95 -13.77 2.62
C THR A 14 -9.45 -12.61 3.48
N GLN A 15 -8.46 -12.88 4.35
CA GLN A 15 -7.77 -11.86 5.13
C GLN A 15 -7.12 -10.81 4.21
N ASP A 16 -6.60 -11.24 3.06
CA ASP A 16 -6.08 -10.36 2.02
C ASP A 16 -7.17 -9.43 1.48
N GLY A 17 -8.37 -9.94 1.20
CA GLY A 17 -9.49 -9.14 0.70
C GLY A 17 -9.95 -8.05 1.67
N GLU A 18 -10.00 -8.35 2.98
CA GLU A 18 -10.34 -7.34 3.99
C GLU A 18 -9.18 -6.38 4.28
N ALA A 19 -7.93 -6.84 4.20
CA ALA A 19 -6.75 -5.98 4.26
C ALA A 19 -6.70 -4.97 3.11
N SER A 20 -7.04 -5.38 1.88
CA SER A 20 -7.16 -4.47 0.74
C SER A 20 -8.29 -3.46 0.94
N ARG A 21 -9.42 -3.85 1.55
CA ARG A 21 -10.51 -2.90 1.86
C ARG A 21 -10.05 -1.82 2.84
N ALA A 22 -9.33 -2.20 3.90
CA ALA A 22 -8.77 -1.25 4.85
C ALA A 22 -7.74 -0.31 4.19
N ALA A 23 -6.96 -0.80 3.22
CA ALA A 23 -5.99 0.00 2.48
C ALA A 23 -6.64 1.17 1.70
N ILE A 24 -7.83 0.96 1.11
CA ILE A 24 -8.55 2.03 0.38
C ILE A 24 -8.86 3.20 1.32
N GLY A 25 -9.39 2.93 2.52
CA GLY A 25 -9.74 3.97 3.48
C GLY A 25 -8.52 4.81 3.90
N LYS A 26 -7.40 4.14 4.18
CA LYS A 26 -6.14 4.81 4.53
C LYS A 26 -5.60 5.64 3.38
N ALA A 27 -5.61 5.09 2.15
CA ALA A 27 -5.14 5.79 0.97
C ALA A 27 -5.91 7.08 0.67
N LEU A 28 -7.25 7.04 0.77
CA LEU A 28 -8.09 8.22 0.56
C LEU A 28 -7.92 9.24 1.71
N SER A 29 -7.72 8.78 2.94
CA SER A 29 -7.42 9.67 4.07
C SER A 29 -6.08 10.39 3.89
N GLU A 30 -5.06 9.71 3.39
CA GLU A 30 -3.76 10.32 3.08
C GLU A 30 -3.86 11.28 1.90
N LEU A 31 -4.64 10.93 0.87
CA LEU A 31 -4.93 11.83 -0.23
C LEU A 31 -5.58 13.13 0.26
N LEU A 32 -6.59 13.04 1.13
CA LEU A 32 -7.26 14.22 1.70
C LEU A 32 -6.34 15.02 2.64
N THR A 33 -5.30 14.40 3.20
CA THR A 33 -4.30 15.16 3.96
C THR A 33 -3.47 16.05 3.03
N GLN A 34 -3.19 15.60 1.81
CA GLN A 34 -2.41 16.35 0.82
C GLN A 34 -3.26 17.28 -0.06
N TYR A 35 -4.49 16.88 -0.37
CA TYR A 35 -5.48 17.65 -1.12
C TYR A 35 -6.78 17.75 -0.30
N PRO A 36 -6.86 18.66 0.68
CA PRO A 36 -8.00 18.78 1.60
C PRO A 36 -9.35 19.01 0.89
N ASP A 37 -9.32 19.67 -0.25
CA ASP A 37 -10.51 20.02 -1.03
C ASP A 37 -10.81 19.03 -2.18
N ALA A 38 -10.14 17.87 -2.21
CA ALA A 38 -10.35 16.89 -3.28
C ALA A 38 -11.78 16.32 -3.27
N ASP A 39 -12.45 16.40 -4.42
CA ASP A 39 -13.71 15.69 -4.65
C ASP A 39 -13.41 14.22 -4.95
N LEU A 40 -13.65 13.35 -3.97
CA LEU A 40 -13.44 11.90 -4.10
C LEU A 40 -14.26 11.25 -5.22
N LEU A 41 -15.33 11.92 -5.69
CA LEU A 41 -16.14 11.45 -6.82
C LEU A 41 -15.61 11.95 -8.16
N ASN A 42 -14.74 12.96 -8.16
CA ASN A 42 -14.19 13.59 -9.36
C ASN A 42 -12.72 13.97 -9.18
N LEU A 43 -11.89 12.98 -8.86
CA LEU A 43 -10.46 13.16 -8.66
C LEU A 43 -9.75 13.56 -9.96
N SER A 44 -8.83 14.52 -9.86
CA SER A 44 -7.90 14.84 -10.94
C SER A 44 -7.03 13.63 -11.29
N GLU A 45 -6.34 13.65 -12.44
CA GLU A 45 -5.42 12.56 -12.78
C GLU A 45 -4.32 12.38 -11.73
N GLU A 46 -3.70 13.47 -11.28
CA GLU A 46 -2.67 13.46 -10.23
C GLU A 46 -3.20 12.86 -8.93
N GLN A 47 -4.40 13.26 -8.51
CA GLN A 47 -5.06 12.74 -7.32
C GLN A 47 -5.39 11.25 -7.45
N ARG A 48 -5.86 10.79 -8.62
CA ARG A 48 -6.09 9.36 -8.88
C ARG A 48 -4.80 8.56 -8.80
N ILE A 49 -3.72 9.06 -9.40
CA ILE A 49 -2.41 8.43 -9.34
C ILE A 49 -1.96 8.29 -7.88
N LEU A 50 -2.04 9.36 -7.09
CA LEU A 50 -1.69 9.31 -5.67
C LEU A 50 -2.57 8.33 -4.88
N ALA A 51 -3.88 8.31 -5.13
CA ALA A 51 -4.80 7.38 -4.45
C ALA A 51 -4.40 5.92 -4.72
N VAL A 52 -4.09 5.59 -5.98
CA VAL A 52 -3.66 4.24 -6.35
C VAL A 52 -2.28 3.92 -5.78
N GLU A 53 -1.34 4.87 -5.80
CA GLU A 53 -0.01 4.73 -5.18
C GLU A 53 -0.14 4.39 -3.69
N ARG A 54 -0.92 5.17 -2.93
CA ARG A 54 -1.13 4.94 -1.50
C ARG A 54 -1.89 3.66 -1.22
N PHE A 55 -2.88 3.32 -2.05
CA PHE A 55 -3.59 2.05 -1.93
C PHE A 55 -2.61 0.87 -2.06
N ILE A 56 -1.76 0.86 -3.09
CA ILE A 56 -0.79 -0.21 -3.31
C ILE A 56 0.20 -0.29 -2.15
N ALA A 57 0.71 0.85 -1.67
CA ALA A 57 1.62 0.87 -0.53
C ALA A 57 1.00 0.25 0.74
N TRP A 58 -0.25 0.59 1.04
CA TRP A 58 -0.97 0.01 2.18
C TRP A 58 -1.32 -1.46 1.98
N ASP A 59 -1.68 -1.87 0.76
CA ASP A 59 -1.96 -3.27 0.44
C ASP A 59 -0.71 -4.14 0.64
N VAL A 60 0.43 -3.71 0.12
CA VAL A 60 1.72 -4.40 0.31
C VAL A 60 2.13 -4.44 1.78
N PHE A 61 2.00 -3.32 2.49
CA PHE A 61 2.32 -3.28 3.92
C PHE A 61 1.42 -4.21 4.74
N ASN A 62 0.11 -4.22 4.50
CA ASN A 62 -0.79 -5.07 5.26
C ASN A 62 -0.50 -6.56 5.01
N ARG A 63 -0.13 -6.97 3.78
CA ARG A 63 0.29 -8.35 3.48
C ARG A 63 1.58 -8.71 4.21
N PHE A 64 2.57 -7.81 4.16
CA PHE A 64 3.80 -7.98 4.93
C PHE A 64 3.51 -8.13 6.44
N ASP A 65 2.63 -7.30 6.99
CA ASP A 65 2.26 -7.32 8.41
C ASP A 65 1.49 -8.60 8.80
N LEU A 66 0.64 -9.12 7.90
CA LEU A 66 -0.02 -10.42 8.09
C LEU A 66 0.98 -11.57 8.17
N ASP A 67 2.00 -11.57 7.30
CA ASP A 67 2.98 -12.65 7.23
C ASP A 67 4.04 -12.55 8.36
N LEU A 68 4.55 -11.35 8.62
CA LEU A 68 5.76 -11.14 9.42
C LEU A 68 5.56 -10.19 10.61
N GLY A 69 4.44 -9.46 10.67
CA GLY A 69 4.21 -8.44 11.67
C GLY A 69 4.25 -8.97 13.09
N LYS A 70 3.66 -10.15 13.32
CA LYS A 70 3.71 -10.84 14.61
C LYS A 70 5.15 -11.21 15.00
N THR A 71 5.93 -11.75 14.08
CA THR A 71 7.35 -12.11 14.33
C THR A 71 8.17 -10.88 14.69
N ILE A 72 7.97 -9.76 13.97
CA ILE A 72 8.62 -8.48 14.29
C ILE A 72 8.28 -8.01 15.70
N GLN A 73 7.02 -8.15 16.12
CA GLN A 73 6.58 -7.78 17.46
C GLN A 73 7.22 -8.68 18.53
N GLU A 74 7.24 -10.00 18.32
CA GLU A 74 7.80 -10.96 19.27
C GLU A 74 9.33 -10.84 19.43
N LYS A 75 10.03 -10.48 18.35
CA LYS A 75 11.50 -10.31 18.34
C LYS A 75 11.96 -8.89 18.65
N ALA A 76 11.04 -7.97 18.90
CA ALA A 76 11.40 -6.62 19.31
C ALA A 76 11.75 -6.59 20.81
N PRO A 77 12.79 -5.84 21.22
CA PRO A 77 13.12 -5.66 22.64
C PRO A 77 12.01 -5.00 23.48
N SER A 78 11.09 -4.29 22.82
CA SER A 78 9.96 -3.61 23.45
C SER A 78 8.85 -3.34 22.44
N ALA A 79 7.64 -3.07 22.95
CA ALA A 79 6.50 -2.66 22.11
C ALA A 79 6.81 -1.41 21.27
N THR A 80 7.51 -0.42 21.84
CA THR A 80 7.94 0.77 21.11
C THR A 80 8.89 0.43 19.97
N SER A 81 9.84 -0.49 20.21
CA SER A 81 10.74 -0.95 19.15
C SER A 81 10.01 -1.72 18.06
N ALA A 82 8.99 -2.52 18.40
CA ALA A 82 8.16 -3.20 17.41
C ALA A 82 7.43 -2.20 16.51
N LEU A 83 6.81 -1.19 17.12
CA LEU A 83 6.12 -0.13 16.38
C LEU A 83 7.07 0.66 15.48
N SER A 84 8.29 0.95 15.93
CA SER A 84 9.31 1.60 15.10
C SER A 84 9.65 0.75 13.87
N ARG A 85 9.91 -0.55 14.06
CA ARG A 85 10.23 -1.46 12.96
C ARG A 85 9.10 -1.57 11.95
N LEU A 86 7.85 -1.72 12.41
CA LEU A 86 6.69 -1.76 11.51
C LEU A 86 6.51 -0.43 10.76
N LYS A 87 6.75 0.71 11.40
CA LYS A 87 6.75 2.02 10.75
C LYS A 87 7.85 2.12 9.68
N GLU A 88 9.07 1.67 9.98
CA GLU A 88 10.18 1.66 9.02
C GLU A 88 9.84 0.82 7.79
N VAL A 89 9.25 -0.36 7.97
CA VAL A 89 8.80 -1.21 6.87
C VAL A 89 7.77 -0.50 6.01
N ARG A 90 6.74 0.08 6.64
CA ARG A 90 5.69 0.82 5.92
C ARG A 90 6.28 1.99 5.13
N ASP A 91 7.16 2.77 5.75
CA ASP A 91 7.75 3.95 5.11
C ASP A 91 8.66 3.53 3.93
N PHE A 92 9.42 2.44 4.07
CA PHE A 92 10.21 1.84 2.98
C PHE A 92 9.33 1.37 1.82
N ILE A 93 8.26 0.62 2.09
CA ILE A 93 7.30 0.15 1.08
C ILE A 93 6.69 1.35 0.34
N THR A 94 6.24 2.36 1.10
CA THR A 94 5.65 3.58 0.55
C THR A 94 6.60 4.29 -0.40
N GLN A 95 7.87 4.45 -0.02
CA GLN A 95 8.87 5.09 -0.88
C GLN A 95 9.22 4.26 -2.12
N THR A 96 9.26 2.93 -1.97
CA THR A 96 9.52 2.00 -3.07
C THR A 96 8.41 2.08 -4.12
N VAL A 97 7.15 2.00 -3.69
CA VAL A 97 5.99 2.15 -4.57
C VAL A 97 5.98 3.52 -5.24
N ALA A 98 6.21 4.60 -4.48
CA ALA A 98 6.31 5.96 -5.03
C ALA A 98 7.45 6.11 -6.06
N ALA A 99 8.57 5.39 -5.88
CA ALA A 99 9.66 5.39 -6.86
C ALA A 99 9.26 4.71 -8.17
N GLU A 100 8.51 3.62 -8.12
CA GLU A 100 7.98 2.96 -9.32
C GLU A 100 6.94 3.82 -10.04
N PHE A 101 6.05 4.48 -9.30
CA PHE A 101 5.07 5.40 -9.87
C PHE A 101 5.71 6.58 -10.60
N ARG A 102 6.80 7.15 -10.04
CA ARG A 102 7.57 8.22 -10.72
C ARG A 102 8.19 7.80 -12.05
N LYS A 103 8.43 6.50 -12.28
CA LYS A 103 8.96 5.98 -13.56
C LYS A 103 7.88 5.85 -14.63
N LEU A 104 6.60 5.89 -14.26
CA LEU A 104 5.48 5.74 -15.19
C LEU A 104 5.19 7.08 -15.88
N ALA A 105 5.87 7.33 -17.00
CA ALA A 105 5.74 8.55 -17.80
C ALA A 105 4.38 8.73 -18.53
N GLY A 106 3.42 7.81 -18.38
CA GLY A 106 2.18 7.76 -19.17
C GLY A 106 0.89 8.05 -18.42
N GLY A 107 0.96 8.58 -17.19
CA GLY A 107 -0.22 8.88 -16.38
C GLY A 107 -0.97 7.63 -15.90
N ALA A 108 -2.18 7.81 -15.38
CA ALA A 108 -2.97 6.72 -14.78
C ALA A 108 -3.33 5.63 -15.81
N ALA A 109 -3.44 5.99 -17.09
CA ALA A 109 -3.74 5.07 -18.19
C ALA A 109 -2.64 4.02 -18.43
N ALA A 110 -1.41 4.28 -17.98
CA ALA A 110 -0.28 3.35 -18.11
C ALA A 110 -0.26 2.25 -17.03
N LEU A 111 -1.12 2.35 -16.01
CA LEU A 111 -1.27 1.40 -14.91
C LEU A 111 -2.20 0.23 -15.30
N GLY A 112 -1.67 -0.70 -16.09
CA GLY A 112 -2.37 -1.96 -16.35
C GLY A 112 -2.34 -2.89 -15.13
N GLY A 113 -3.38 -3.71 -14.93
CA GLY A 113 -3.48 -4.62 -13.78
C GLY A 113 -2.29 -5.58 -13.62
N SER A 114 -1.68 -6.03 -14.73
CA SER A 114 -0.48 -6.88 -14.69
C SER A 114 0.76 -6.14 -14.16
N LYS A 115 0.93 -4.85 -14.48
CA LYS A 115 2.01 -4.02 -13.96
C LYS A 115 1.84 -3.73 -12.47
N VAL A 116 0.60 -3.44 -12.06
CA VAL A 116 0.26 -3.26 -10.63
C VAL A 116 0.58 -4.53 -9.85
N ALA A 117 0.16 -5.69 -10.35
CA ALA A 117 0.44 -6.97 -9.71
C ALA A 117 1.95 -7.28 -9.63
N ALA A 118 2.73 -6.92 -10.65
CA ALA A 118 4.19 -7.03 -10.61
C ALA A 118 4.78 -6.11 -9.55
N MET A 119 4.38 -4.84 -9.52
CA MET A 119 4.85 -3.88 -8.52
C MET A 119 4.56 -4.32 -7.09
N VAL A 120 3.36 -4.86 -6.83
CA VAL A 120 2.99 -5.41 -5.52
C VAL A 120 3.93 -6.54 -5.11
N ARG A 121 4.18 -7.51 -6.01
CA ARG A 121 5.07 -8.64 -5.74
C ARG A 121 6.51 -8.19 -5.51
N ASP A 122 7.01 -7.29 -6.35
CA ASP A 122 8.39 -6.81 -6.29
C ASP A 122 8.62 -5.99 -5.01
N ALA A 123 7.69 -5.10 -4.65
CA ALA A 123 7.77 -4.31 -3.43
C ALA A 123 7.69 -5.20 -2.17
N LEU A 124 6.83 -6.22 -2.18
CA LEU A 124 6.73 -7.18 -1.08
C LEU A 124 8.03 -7.98 -0.92
N GLY A 125 8.56 -8.52 -2.02
CA GLY A 125 9.81 -9.29 -2.02
C GLY A 125 11.01 -8.45 -1.55
N LEU A 126 11.10 -7.19 -2.01
CA LEU A 126 12.13 -6.25 -1.54
C LEU A 126 12.01 -5.96 -0.05
N ALA A 127 10.79 -5.70 0.45
CA ALA A 127 10.59 -5.44 1.88
C ALA A 127 10.97 -6.65 2.74
N ILE A 128 10.58 -7.87 2.33
CA ILE A 128 10.99 -9.09 3.02
C ILE A 128 12.52 -9.24 3.06
N GLY A 129 13.19 -9.06 1.92
CA GLY A 129 14.64 -9.16 1.86
C GLY A 129 15.39 -8.09 2.66
N VAL A 130 14.89 -6.85 2.69
CA VAL A 130 15.51 -5.76 3.46
C VAL A 130 15.33 -5.95 4.97
N PHE A 131 14.16 -6.43 5.39
CA PHE A 131 13.79 -6.52 6.80
C PHE A 131 13.93 -7.93 7.39
N GLU A 132 14.56 -8.86 6.67
CA GLU A 132 14.86 -10.20 7.19
C GLU A 132 15.67 -10.17 8.49
N GLY A 133 16.51 -9.14 8.69
CA GLY A 133 17.29 -8.96 9.91
C GLY A 133 16.45 -8.65 11.16
N TYR A 134 15.17 -8.35 11.02
CA TYR A 134 14.22 -8.21 12.14
C TYR A 134 13.53 -9.53 12.50
N LEU A 135 13.71 -10.57 11.70
CA LEU A 135 13.00 -11.84 11.78
C LEU A 135 13.65 -12.92 12.60
#